data_AF-A0A1L9BQA1-F1
#
_entry.id   AF-A0A1L9BQA1-F1
#
_cell.length_a   1.000
_cell.length_b   1.000
_cell.length_c   1.000
_cell.angle_alpha   90.00
_cell.angle_beta   90.00
_cell.angle_gamma   90.00
#
_symmetry.space_group_name_H-M   'P 1'
#
loop_
_entity.id
_entity.type
_entity.pdbx_description
1 polymer ?
#
loop_
_entity_poly.entity_id
_entity_poly.type
_entity_poly.pdbx_seq_one_letter_code
_entity_poly.pdbx_strand_id
1 'polypeptide(L)'
;MGIYDAHNVAKKLIYRKEQSYLEVISGDGGPRHGRTPGFVLADESQIWKGRYLWEAPTNGLEKIDDSLLVVASTAGRGQENLAWDFFEDARKVARGKVDDPSILPILFEADRREDWEDEDLWHRVNPGLQHGYPSLAGFRRHAKRSQRSVGDRQSFRQLKLNIWLDASTEPLVDMDKR
;
A
#
# COMPACT_ATOMS: atom_id res chain seq x y z
N MET A 1 -12.68 29.13 10.92
CA MET A 1 -12.88 28.02 9.97
C MET A 1 -11.84 28.19 8.88
N GLY A 2 -10.69 27.53 9.01
CA GLY A 2 -9.61 27.63 8.03
C GLY A 2 -9.93 26.74 6.84
N ILE A 3 -9.97 27.32 5.64
CA ILE A 3 -10.11 26.57 4.40
C ILE A 3 -8.82 25.76 4.21
N TYR A 4 -8.92 24.43 4.25
CA TYR A 4 -7.81 23.55 3.89
C TYR A 4 -7.59 23.67 2.38
N ASP A 5 -6.50 24.34 1.99
CA ASP A 5 -6.06 24.42 0.61
C ASP A 5 -4.99 23.35 0.35
N ALA A 6 -5.43 22.21 -0.18
CA ALA A 6 -4.56 21.08 -0.54
C ALA A 6 -3.46 21.45 -1.55
N HIS A 7 -3.62 22.56 -2.28
CA HIS A 7 -2.67 22.99 -3.31
C HIS A 7 -1.54 23.86 -2.75
N ASN A 8 -1.68 24.39 -1.53
CA ASN A 8 -0.70 25.24 -0.83
C ASN A 8 -0.10 24.57 0.42
N VAL A 9 -0.02 23.25 0.43
CA VAL A 9 0.64 22.51 1.52
C VAL A 9 2.17 22.57 1.34
N ALA A 10 2.90 22.76 2.44
CA ALA A 10 4.36 22.75 2.43
C ALA A 10 4.88 21.42 1.86
N LYS A 11 5.54 21.48 0.69
CA LYS A 11 6.11 20.32 -0.01
C LYS A 11 7.42 19.81 0.61
N LYS A 12 7.91 20.49 1.65
CA LYS A 12 9.22 20.21 2.26
C LYS A 12 9.20 20.51 3.76
N LEU A 13 9.69 19.55 4.55
CA LEU A 13 9.98 19.70 5.98
C LEU A 13 11.49 19.73 6.16
N ILE A 14 12.02 20.77 6.81
CA ILE A 14 13.47 20.99 6.94
C ILE A 14 13.87 20.89 8.41
N TYR A 15 14.85 20.04 8.69
CA TYR A 15 15.50 19.97 9.99
C TYR A 15 16.85 20.68 9.94
N ARG A 16 16.84 21.96 10.31
CA ARG A 16 18.00 22.87 10.14
C ARG A 16 19.24 22.45 10.90
N LYS A 17 19.10 21.78 12.06
CA LYS A 17 20.25 21.39 12.88
C LYS A 17 21.20 20.46 12.12
N GLU A 18 20.64 19.50 11.40
CA GLU A 18 21.39 18.48 10.64
C GLU A 18 21.37 18.74 9.13
N GLN A 19 20.87 19.92 8.71
CA GLN A 19 20.69 20.29 7.30
C GLN A 19 19.92 19.24 6.46
N SER A 20 19.09 18.43 7.11
CA SER A 20 18.31 17.38 6.46
C SER A 20 16.90 17.85 6.14
N TYR A 21 16.23 17.14 5.24
CA TYR A 21 14.86 17.46 4.86
C TYR A 21 14.08 16.23 4.40
N LEU A 22 12.76 16.30 4.54
CA LEU A 22 11.80 15.44 3.88
C LEU A 22 11.08 16.27 2.81
N GLU A 23 10.87 15.70 1.64
CA GLU A 23 10.20 16.36 0.52
C GLU A 23 9.13 15.43 -0.04
N VAL A 24 7.95 15.97 -0.32
CA VAL A 24 6.86 15.24 -0.94
C VAL A 24 7.11 15.19 -2.45
N ILE A 25 7.17 13.98 -3.00
CA ILE A 25 7.26 13.74 -4.45
C ILE A 25 5.86 13.33 -4.93
N SER A 26 5.21 14.19 -5.70
CA SER A 26 3.89 13.89 -6.27
C SER A 26 4.02 13.15 -7.60
N GLY A 27 3.04 12.29 -7.88
CA GLY A 27 3.02 11.48 -9.11
C GLY A 27 3.03 12.28 -10.41
N ASP A 28 2.33 13.42 -10.42
CA ASP A 28 2.17 14.27 -11.61
C ASP A 28 3.41 15.10 -11.95
N GLY A 29 4.37 15.22 -11.02
CA GLY A 29 5.50 16.14 -11.13
C GLY A 29 6.72 15.57 -11.84
N GLY A 30 6.73 14.25 -12.12
CA GLY A 30 7.87 13.52 -12.66
C GLY A 30 9.11 13.59 -11.75
N PRO A 31 9.52 12.51 -11.04
CA PRO A 31 10.75 12.52 -10.26
C PRO A 31 11.96 13.00 -11.07
N ARG A 32 12.79 13.82 -10.42
CA ARG A 32 14.05 14.31 -10.97
C ARG A 32 15.08 13.19 -10.85
N HIS A 33 15.32 12.46 -11.93
CA HIS A 33 16.47 11.56 -12.04
C HIS A 33 17.74 12.33 -11.63
N GLY A 34 18.47 11.82 -10.63
CA GLY A 34 19.71 12.43 -10.14
C GLY A 34 19.78 12.68 -8.63
N ARG A 35 18.69 12.46 -7.87
CA ARG A 35 18.75 12.50 -6.40
C ARG A 35 19.32 11.20 -5.82
N THR A 36 19.90 11.32 -4.63
CA THR A 36 20.45 10.23 -3.82
C THR A 36 19.85 10.36 -2.41
N PRO A 37 18.59 9.96 -2.20
CA PRO A 37 17.95 10.03 -0.90
C PRO A 37 18.57 9.00 0.06
N GLY A 38 18.67 9.33 1.35
CA GLY A 38 18.95 8.37 2.43
C GLY A 38 17.72 7.59 2.89
N PHE A 39 16.52 8.10 2.58
CA PHE A 39 15.26 7.54 3.04
C PHE A 39 14.16 7.79 2.02
N VAL A 40 13.32 6.77 1.78
CA VAL A 40 12.11 6.88 0.96
C VAL A 40 10.95 6.22 1.71
N LEU A 41 9.83 6.95 1.80
CA LEU A 41 8.54 6.40 2.21
C LEU A 41 7.63 6.32 0.98
N ALA A 42 7.36 5.11 0.53
CA ALA A 42 6.40 4.83 -0.54
C ALA A 42 5.05 4.45 0.08
N ASP A 43 4.14 5.42 0.17
CA ASP A 43 2.80 5.21 0.70
C ASP A 43 1.77 4.96 -0.40
N GLU A 44 0.77 4.15 -0.09
CA GLU A 44 -0.31 3.73 -0.98
C GLU A 44 0.20 3.18 -2.34
N SER A 45 1.28 2.41 -2.35
CA SER A 45 1.91 1.94 -3.61
C SER A 45 0.98 1.16 -4.53
N GLN A 46 -0.12 0.59 -3.99
CA GLN A 46 -1.15 -0.10 -4.77
C GLN A 46 -1.93 0.78 -5.74
N ILE A 47 -1.93 2.11 -5.59
CA ILE A 47 -2.64 3.03 -6.51
C ILE A 47 -1.70 3.68 -7.54
N TRP A 48 -0.40 3.42 -7.45
CA TRP A 48 0.59 4.06 -8.30
C TRP A 48 0.47 3.56 -9.74
N LYS A 49 0.54 4.48 -10.71
CA LYS A 49 0.50 4.15 -12.15
C LYS A 49 1.91 4.08 -12.70
N GLY A 50 2.20 2.98 -13.40
CA GLY A 50 3.53 2.72 -13.95
C GLY A 50 4.60 2.52 -12.87
N ARG A 51 5.87 2.46 -13.29
CA ARG A 51 7.01 2.18 -12.40
C ARG A 51 7.90 3.39 -12.12
N TYR A 52 7.65 4.52 -12.78
CA TYR A 52 8.54 5.67 -12.74
C TYR A 52 8.73 6.28 -11.33
N LEU A 53 7.63 6.40 -10.57
CA LEU A 53 7.66 6.90 -9.18
C LEU A 53 8.34 5.94 -8.21
N TRP A 54 8.50 4.68 -8.59
CA TRP A 54 9.21 3.68 -7.84
C TRP A 54 10.68 3.66 -8.21
N GLU A 55 10.97 3.48 -9.49
CA GLU A 55 12.33 3.30 -10.00
C GLU A 55 13.24 4.50 -9.70
N ALA A 56 12.75 5.73 -9.86
CA ALA A 56 13.60 6.90 -9.66
C ALA A 56 14.13 7.05 -8.22
N PRO A 57 13.30 6.97 -7.16
CA PRO A 57 13.80 7.02 -5.79
C PRO A 57 14.50 5.73 -5.35
N THR A 58 14.07 4.54 -5.76
CA THR A 58 14.73 3.28 -5.35
C THR A 58 16.13 3.16 -5.92
N ASN A 59 16.33 3.47 -7.21
CA ASN A 59 17.67 3.55 -7.80
C ASN A 59 18.55 4.63 -7.12
N GLY A 60 17.95 5.64 -6.50
CA GLY A 60 18.67 6.64 -5.74
C GLY A 60 19.19 6.11 -4.39
N LEU A 61 18.40 5.27 -3.71
CA LEU A 61 18.76 4.62 -2.46
C LEU A 61 19.95 3.66 -2.64
N GLU A 62 20.04 2.97 -3.78
CA GLU A 62 21.12 2.02 -4.10
C GLU A 62 22.50 2.66 -4.29
N LYS A 63 22.58 4.00 -4.36
CA LYS A 63 23.85 4.72 -4.59
C LYS A 63 24.65 4.96 -3.31
N ILE A 64 24.08 4.69 -2.16
CA ILE A 64 24.68 4.93 -0.84
C ILE A 64 24.42 3.77 0.09
N ASP A 65 25.33 3.58 1.04
CA ASP A 65 25.18 2.61 2.12
C ASP A 65 24.13 3.08 3.14
N ASP A 66 23.58 2.13 3.90
CA ASP A 66 22.65 2.37 5.02
C ASP A 66 21.39 3.21 4.68
N SER A 67 20.94 3.12 3.43
CA SER A 67 19.69 3.74 3.00
C SER A 67 18.47 2.93 3.42
N LEU A 68 17.33 3.60 3.61
CA LEU A 68 16.10 2.97 4.09
C LEU A 68 14.91 3.22 3.16
N LEU A 69 14.33 2.13 2.66
CA LEU A 69 13.03 2.13 2.00
C LEU A 69 11.95 1.63 2.96
N VAL A 70 10.90 2.43 3.17
CA VAL A 70 9.68 2.01 3.85
C VAL A 70 8.54 2.03 2.84
N VAL A 71 7.84 0.91 2.72
CA VAL A 71 6.66 0.80 1.86
C VAL A 71 5.45 0.52 2.73
N ALA A 72 4.44 1.38 2.63
CA ALA A 72 3.13 1.20 3.26
C ALA A 72 2.09 1.07 2.15
N SER A 73 1.30 0.01 2.20
CA SER A 73 0.42 -0.33 1.08
C SER A 73 -0.73 -1.22 1.53
N THR A 74 -1.77 -1.26 0.72
CA THR A 74 -2.94 -2.13 0.90
C THR A 74 -3.04 -3.09 -0.27
N ALA A 75 -3.65 -4.24 -0.07
CA ALA A 75 -3.86 -5.24 -1.09
C ALA A 75 -4.52 -4.64 -2.35
N GLY A 76 -3.90 -4.93 -3.48
CA GLY A 76 -4.35 -4.51 -4.79
C GLY A 76 -5.24 -5.54 -5.48
N ARG A 77 -5.28 -5.40 -6.79
CA ARG A 77 -6.08 -6.20 -7.71
C ARG A 77 -5.28 -6.54 -8.95
N GLY A 78 -5.37 -7.79 -9.41
CA GLY A 78 -4.55 -8.27 -10.52
C GLY A 78 -3.09 -8.46 -10.13
N GLN A 79 -2.34 -9.13 -11.00
CA GLN A 79 -0.95 -9.53 -10.74
C GLN A 79 0.06 -8.76 -11.60
N GLU A 80 -0.42 -7.95 -12.55
CA GLU A 80 0.41 -7.21 -13.50
C GLU A 80 0.66 -5.76 -13.03
N ASN A 81 1.00 -5.58 -11.76
CA ASN A 81 1.28 -4.26 -11.20
C ASN A 81 2.47 -4.29 -10.22
N LEU A 82 3.09 -3.12 -10.04
CA LEU A 82 4.25 -2.96 -9.17
C LEU A 82 3.98 -3.44 -7.74
N ALA A 83 2.81 -3.14 -7.19
CA ALA A 83 2.49 -3.51 -5.82
C ALA A 83 2.41 -5.03 -5.67
N TRP A 84 1.93 -5.77 -6.67
CA TRP A 84 1.93 -7.23 -6.65
C TRP A 84 3.34 -7.80 -6.50
N ASP A 85 4.28 -7.32 -7.32
CA ASP A 85 5.69 -7.77 -7.29
C ASP A 85 6.27 -7.61 -5.89
N PHE A 86 6.07 -6.44 -5.29
CA PHE A 86 6.56 -6.12 -3.95
C PHE A 86 5.90 -6.97 -2.85
N PHE A 87 4.57 -7.14 -2.88
CA PHE A 87 3.87 -7.96 -1.88
C PHE A 87 4.26 -9.43 -1.99
N GLU A 88 4.41 -9.96 -3.21
CA GLU A 88 4.84 -11.35 -3.39
C GLU A 88 6.26 -11.58 -2.90
N ASP A 89 7.16 -10.62 -3.09
CA ASP A 89 8.51 -10.71 -2.56
C ASP A 89 8.54 -10.68 -1.02
N ALA A 90 7.84 -9.72 -0.41
CA ALA A 90 7.67 -9.65 1.05
C ALA A 90 7.08 -10.94 1.63
N ARG A 91 6.09 -11.55 0.95
CA ARG A 91 5.52 -12.86 1.33
C ARG A 91 6.51 -14.01 1.19
N LYS A 92 7.39 -14.00 0.17
CA LYS A 92 8.41 -15.04 0.00
C LYS A 92 9.44 -14.96 1.11
N VAL A 93 9.90 -13.76 1.46
CA VAL A 93 10.81 -13.52 2.60
C VAL A 93 10.14 -13.98 3.91
N ALA A 94 8.91 -13.53 4.17
CA ALA A 94 8.18 -13.90 5.40
C ALA A 94 7.98 -15.42 5.57
N ARG A 95 7.88 -16.16 4.46
CA ARG A 95 7.73 -17.63 4.45
C ARG A 95 9.07 -18.38 4.44
N GLY A 96 10.20 -17.68 4.45
CA GLY A 96 11.54 -18.27 4.36
C GLY A 96 11.85 -18.91 3.00
N LYS A 97 11.10 -18.55 1.95
CA LYS A 97 11.39 -19.00 0.57
C LYS A 97 12.54 -18.21 -0.06
N VAL A 98 12.74 -16.98 0.40
CA VAL A 98 13.84 -16.10 0.06
C VAL A 98 14.51 -15.70 1.37
N ASP A 99 15.83 -15.86 1.45
CA ASP A 99 16.64 -15.43 2.59
C ASP A 99 17.30 -14.10 2.22
N ASP A 100 16.66 -13.00 2.60
CA ASP A 100 17.16 -11.65 2.41
C ASP A 100 17.02 -10.86 3.72
N PRO A 101 18.12 -10.68 4.48
CA PRO A 101 18.09 -9.97 5.75
C PRO A 101 17.90 -8.46 5.61
N SER A 102 17.95 -7.90 4.40
CA SER A 102 17.69 -6.48 4.16
C SER A 102 16.19 -6.14 4.16
N ILE A 103 15.32 -7.15 4.09
CA ILE A 103 13.87 -6.98 4.00
C ILE A 103 13.20 -7.40 5.30
N LEU A 104 12.45 -6.48 5.91
CA LEU A 104 11.60 -6.75 7.07
C LEU A 104 10.11 -6.74 6.66
N PRO A 105 9.51 -7.89 6.35
CA PRO A 105 8.09 -7.96 6.02
C PRO A 105 7.22 -7.86 7.28
N ILE A 106 6.33 -6.86 7.32
CA ILE A 106 5.28 -6.74 8.34
C ILE A 106 3.93 -6.89 7.62
N LEU A 107 3.37 -8.10 7.68
CA LEU A 107 2.19 -8.46 6.90
C LEU A 107 0.96 -8.58 7.80
N PHE A 108 0.02 -7.65 7.62
CA PHE A 108 -1.31 -7.71 8.21
C PHE A 108 -2.30 -8.12 7.12
N GLU A 109 -2.40 -9.43 6.85
CA GLU A 109 -3.25 -9.97 5.80
C GLU A 109 -3.89 -11.31 6.17
N ALA A 110 -5.08 -11.54 5.63
CA ALA A 110 -5.79 -12.81 5.72
C ALA A 110 -5.51 -13.68 4.48
N ASP A 111 -5.57 -15.00 4.64
CA ASP A 111 -5.57 -15.92 3.51
C ASP A 111 -6.93 -15.86 2.77
N ARG A 112 -6.88 -16.09 1.47
CA ARG A 112 -8.06 -16.02 0.58
C ARG A 112 -9.12 -17.07 0.89
N ARG A 113 -8.78 -18.12 1.64
CA ARG A 113 -9.68 -19.22 2.00
C ARG A 113 -10.29 -19.05 3.39
N GLU A 114 -9.80 -18.08 4.17
CA GLU A 114 -10.33 -17.82 5.50
C GLU A 114 -11.73 -17.20 5.43
N ASP A 115 -12.51 -17.46 6.48
CA ASP A 115 -13.85 -16.91 6.60
C ASP A 115 -13.77 -15.41 6.87
N TRP A 116 -14.20 -14.62 5.89
CA TRP A 116 -14.16 -13.17 5.98
C TRP A 116 -15.17 -12.62 7.01
N GLU A 117 -16.12 -13.44 7.48
CA GLU A 117 -17.08 -13.05 8.53
C GLU A 117 -16.56 -13.28 9.95
N ASP A 118 -15.43 -13.98 10.10
CA ASP A 118 -14.82 -14.27 11.40
C ASP A 118 -14.24 -13.01 12.04
N GLU A 119 -14.75 -12.62 13.21
CA GLU A 119 -14.26 -11.45 13.92
C GLU A 119 -12.88 -11.66 14.53
N ASP A 120 -12.51 -12.89 14.89
CA ASP A 120 -11.18 -13.20 15.42
C ASP A 120 -10.12 -13.01 14.33
N LEU A 121 -10.45 -13.41 13.09
CA LEU A 121 -9.66 -13.07 11.91
C LEU A 121 -9.49 -11.55 11.76
N TRP A 122 -10.56 -10.76 11.97
CA TRP A 122 -10.47 -9.30 11.86
C TRP A 122 -9.46 -8.74 12.84
N HIS A 123 -9.51 -9.19 14.11
CA HIS A 123 -8.58 -8.79 15.15
C HIS A 123 -7.13 -9.19 14.84
N ARG A 124 -6.92 -10.38 14.28
CA ARG A 124 -5.60 -10.89 13.90
C ARG A 124 -4.91 -10.02 12.85
N VAL A 125 -5.67 -9.59 11.83
CA VAL A 125 -5.12 -8.81 10.70
C VAL A 125 -5.31 -7.31 10.85
N ASN A 126 -5.94 -6.84 11.93
CA ASN A 126 -6.06 -5.43 12.27
C ASN A 126 -5.77 -5.23 13.77
N PRO A 127 -4.49 -5.21 14.18
CA PRO A 127 -4.12 -5.13 15.59
C PRO A 127 -4.66 -3.88 16.28
N GLY A 128 -4.95 -2.81 15.54
CA GLY A 128 -5.57 -1.60 16.09
C GLY A 128 -7.01 -1.77 16.60
N LEU A 129 -7.76 -2.80 16.16
CA LEU A 129 -9.15 -3.02 16.57
C LEU A 129 -9.29 -3.12 18.10
N GLN A 130 -8.32 -3.75 18.77
CA GLN A 130 -8.29 -3.87 20.22
C GLN A 130 -8.16 -2.51 20.94
N HIS A 131 -7.62 -1.51 20.25
CA HIS A 131 -7.44 -0.13 20.72
C HIS A 131 -8.57 0.80 20.27
N GLY A 132 -9.60 0.27 19.59
CA GLY A 132 -10.76 1.02 19.12
C GLY A 132 -10.59 1.69 17.74
N TYR A 133 -9.48 1.46 17.03
CA TYR A 133 -9.28 1.96 15.68
C TYR A 133 -8.68 0.89 14.74
N PRO A 134 -9.33 0.51 13.63
CA PRO A 134 -10.60 1.04 13.14
C PRO A 134 -11.80 0.65 14.02
N SER A 135 -12.98 1.21 13.76
CA SER A 135 -14.18 0.88 14.54
C SER A 135 -14.68 -0.53 14.23
N LEU A 136 -14.73 -1.41 15.24
CA LEU A 136 -15.32 -2.75 15.13
C LEU A 136 -16.80 -2.71 14.70
N ALA A 137 -17.56 -1.74 15.21
CA ALA A 137 -18.94 -1.53 14.77
C ALA A 137 -19.01 -1.15 13.28
N GLY A 138 -18.02 -0.42 12.76
CA GLY A 138 -17.86 -0.14 11.33
C GLY A 138 -17.60 -1.40 10.51
N PHE A 139 -16.73 -2.29 11.00
CA PHE A 139 -16.47 -3.61 10.39
C PHE A 139 -17.74 -4.43 10.29
N ARG A 140 -18.46 -4.64 11.41
CA ARG A 140 -19.74 -5.37 11.46
C ARG A 140 -20.78 -4.81 10.48
N ARG A 141 -20.89 -3.47 10.38
CA ARG A 141 -21.80 -2.82 9.42
C ARG A 141 -21.41 -3.09 7.97
N HIS A 142 -20.12 -3.06 7.64
CA HIS A 142 -19.64 -3.38 6.30
C HIS A 142 -19.88 -4.86 6.01
N ALA A 143 -19.52 -5.76 6.93
CA ALA A 143 -19.74 -7.19 6.79
C ALA A 143 -21.22 -7.54 6.49
N LYS A 144 -22.16 -6.92 7.23
CA LYS A 144 -23.60 -7.07 6.97
C LYS A 144 -24.03 -6.61 5.57
N ARG A 145 -23.38 -5.61 4.97
CA ARG A 145 -23.62 -5.22 3.56
C ARG A 145 -23.01 -6.25 2.61
N SER A 146 -21.80 -6.72 2.89
CA SER A 146 -21.06 -7.72 2.12
C SER A 146 -21.76 -9.08 2.02
N GLN A 147 -22.63 -9.43 2.98
CA GLN A 147 -23.48 -10.62 2.89
C GLN A 147 -24.40 -10.59 1.65
N ARG A 148 -24.91 -9.41 1.27
CA ARG A 148 -25.88 -9.23 0.17
C ARG A 148 -25.31 -8.58 -1.09
N SER A 149 -24.04 -8.18 -1.09
CA SER A 149 -23.41 -7.46 -2.21
C SER A 149 -22.01 -8.01 -2.48
N VAL A 150 -21.82 -8.55 -3.68
CA VAL A 150 -20.52 -9.09 -4.10
C VAL A 150 -19.46 -8.00 -4.15
N GLY A 151 -19.81 -6.80 -4.64
CA GLY A 151 -18.90 -5.66 -4.66
C GLY A 151 -18.45 -5.23 -3.26
N ASP A 152 -19.39 -5.14 -2.32
CA ASP A 152 -19.06 -4.84 -0.91
C ASP A 152 -18.22 -5.94 -0.28
N ARG A 153 -18.46 -7.21 -0.65
CA ARG A 153 -17.64 -8.34 -0.18
C ARG A 153 -16.21 -8.25 -0.68
N GLN A 154 -16.02 -7.97 -1.97
CA GLN A 154 -14.67 -7.76 -2.52
C GLN A 154 -13.99 -6.56 -1.87
N SER A 155 -14.71 -5.45 -1.68
CA SER A 155 -14.20 -4.28 -0.97
C SER A 155 -13.81 -4.59 0.48
N PHE A 156 -14.63 -5.36 1.20
CA PHE A 156 -14.34 -5.75 2.58
C PHE A 156 -13.08 -6.62 2.63
N ARG A 157 -13.02 -7.67 1.81
CA ARG A 157 -11.86 -8.57 1.74
C ARG A 157 -10.58 -7.81 1.41
N GLN A 158 -10.62 -6.93 0.41
CA GLN A 158 -9.46 -6.15 0.00
C GLN A 158 -9.06 -5.11 1.06
N LEU A 159 -9.98 -4.26 1.51
CA LEU A 159 -9.66 -3.06 2.30
C LEU A 159 -9.68 -3.28 3.82
N LYS A 160 -10.32 -4.35 4.31
CA LYS A 160 -10.42 -4.67 5.74
C LYS A 160 -9.59 -5.87 6.15
N LEU A 161 -9.42 -6.84 5.25
CA LEU A 161 -8.67 -8.06 5.52
C LEU A 161 -7.36 -8.14 4.73
N ASN A 162 -7.06 -7.11 3.94
CA ASN A 162 -5.86 -7.01 3.12
C ASN A 162 -5.68 -8.22 2.18
N ILE A 163 -6.79 -8.76 1.67
CA ILE A 163 -6.78 -9.91 0.77
C ILE A 163 -6.56 -9.41 -0.66
N TRP A 164 -5.47 -9.87 -1.28
CA TRP A 164 -5.21 -9.59 -2.69
C TRP A 164 -6.19 -10.31 -3.61
N LEU A 165 -6.78 -9.59 -4.57
CA LEU A 165 -7.81 -10.12 -5.49
C LEU A 165 -7.26 -10.34 -6.90
N ASP A 166 -7.77 -11.35 -7.62
CA ASP A 166 -7.24 -11.73 -8.95
C ASP A 166 -7.68 -10.80 -10.08
N ALA A 167 -8.92 -10.29 -10.05
CA ALA A 167 -9.45 -9.48 -11.14
C ALA A 167 -8.86 -8.07 -11.10
N SER A 168 -8.22 -7.62 -12.18
CA SER A 168 -7.74 -6.24 -12.31
C SER A 168 -8.91 -5.25 -12.30
N THR A 169 -8.63 -4.00 -11.95
CA THR A 169 -9.60 -2.89 -12.09
C THR A 169 -9.69 -2.34 -13.50
N GLU A 170 -8.85 -2.83 -14.41
CA GLU A 170 -8.88 -2.40 -15.81
C GLU A 170 -10.03 -3.12 -16.52
N PRO A 171 -10.95 -2.40 -17.19
CA PRO A 171 -11.95 -3.06 -18.00
C PRO A 171 -11.24 -3.92 -19.04
N LEU A 172 -11.56 -5.21 -19.08
CA LEU A 172 -11.27 -6.02 -20.26
C LEU A 172 -11.97 -5.30 -21.42
N VAL A 173 -11.18 -4.82 -22.38
CA VAL A 173 -11.56 -4.05 -23.58
C VAL A 173 -13.02 -4.27 -24.00
N ASP A 174 -13.77 -3.18 -24.16
CA ASP A 174 -15.11 -3.15 -24.75
C ASP A 174 -15.02 -3.55 -26.23
N MET A 175 -14.98 -4.85 -26.49
CA MET A 175 -14.95 -5.44 -27.82
C MET A 175 -16.37 -5.60 -28.36
N ASP A 176 -17.11 -4.49 -28.43
CA ASP A 176 -18.37 -4.42 -29.17
C ASP A 176 -18.56 -3.03 -29.79
N LYS A 177 -17.76 -2.74 -30.83
CA LYS A 177 -18.19 -1.91 -31.98
C LYS A 177 -17.58 -2.47 -33.27
N ARG A 178 -18.37 -3.28 -33.97
CA ARG A 178 -18.35 -3.34 -35.44
C ARG A 178 -19.16 -2.17 -36.00
#